data_AF-A0A3B0ZRG8-F1
#
_entry.id   AF-A0A3B0ZRG8-F1
#
_cell.length_a   1.000
_cell.length_b   1.000
_cell.length_c   1.000
_cell.angle_alpha   90.00
_cell.angle_beta   90.00
_cell.angle_gamma   90.00
#
_symmetry.space_group_name_H-M   'P 1'
#
loop_
_entity.id
_entity.type
_entity.pdbx_description
1 polymer ?
#
loop_
_entity_poly.entity_id
_entity_poly.type
_entity_poly.pdbx_seq_one_letter_code
_entity_poly.pdbx_strand_id
1 'polypeptide(L)'
;MHIHKLISVAVLVTSVTAVSAQADDLINKAKKAGLTPIPESTSELMKLIDDPKDPITDAKVELGKKLFFDPRLSRSGLISCNTCHNLAMGGDDGIPAAIGHGWVANPHHLNSPTVYNSVFYTAQFWDGRSPHLSDQAQGPIQAVPEM
;
A
#
# COMPACT_ATOMS: atom_id res chain seq x y z
N MET A 1 40.26 24.20 25.35
CA MET A 1 39.70 23.00 24.67
C MET A 1 38.45 22.39 25.35
N HIS A 2 38.07 22.78 26.57
CA HIS A 2 36.89 22.22 27.27
C HIS A 2 35.57 23.00 27.04
N ILE A 3 35.64 24.29 26.70
CA ILE A 3 34.47 25.17 26.58
C ILE A 3 33.68 24.90 25.27
N HIS A 4 34.35 24.56 24.16
CA HIS A 4 33.70 24.23 22.88
C HIS A 4 32.90 22.91 22.90
N LYS A 5 33.29 21.93 23.74
CA LYS A 5 32.55 20.67 23.91
C LYS A 5 31.22 20.88 24.65
N LEU A 6 31.19 21.77 25.66
CA LEU A 6 29.98 22.08 26.43
C LEU A 6 28.93 22.82 25.58
N ILE A 7 29.37 23.75 24.72
CA ILE A 7 28.47 24.49 23.82
C ILE A 7 27.87 23.55 22.74
N SER A 8 28.67 22.62 22.20
CA SER A 8 28.20 21.68 21.17
C SER A 8 27.16 20.67 21.72
N VAL A 9 27.31 20.23 22.97
CA VAL A 9 26.34 19.34 23.63
C VAL A 9 25.04 20.08 23.96
N ALA A 10 25.11 21.33 24.43
CA ALA A 10 23.92 22.12 24.74
C ALA A 10 23.06 22.44 23.50
N VAL A 11 23.69 22.71 22.35
CA VAL A 11 23.01 22.95 21.06
C VAL A 11 22.37 21.66 20.52
N LEU A 12 23.01 20.50 20.71
CA LEU A 12 22.45 19.21 20.31
C LEU A 12 21.24 18.79 21.18
N VAL A 13 21.28 19.06 22.49
CA VAL A 13 20.18 18.73 23.42
C VAL A 13 18.96 19.64 23.22
N THR A 14 19.18 20.93 22.92
CA THR A 14 18.09 21.88 22.61
C THR A 14 17.41 21.61 21.27
N SER A 15 18.16 21.17 20.26
CA SER A 15 17.59 20.77 18.97
C SER A 15 16.78 19.47 19.05
N VAL A 16 17.22 18.48 19.83
CA VAL A 16 16.45 17.22 20.01
C VAL A 16 15.13 17.46 20.75
N THR A 17 15.12 18.29 21.78
CA THR A 17 13.90 18.57 22.58
C THR A 17 12.85 19.39 21.82
N ALA A 18 13.28 20.33 20.97
CA ALA A 18 12.36 21.11 20.14
C ALA A 18 11.64 20.26 19.06
N VAL A 19 12.32 19.23 18.52
CA VAL A 19 11.74 18.30 17.53
C VAL A 19 10.64 17.43 18.16
N SER A 20 10.88 16.92 19.37
CA SER A 20 9.89 16.08 20.09
C SER A 20 8.58 16.83 20.34
N ALA A 21 8.66 18.10 20.75
CA ALA A 21 7.47 18.91 21.05
C ALA A 21 6.59 19.21 19.82
N GLN A 22 7.18 19.30 18.62
CA GLN A 22 6.42 19.49 17.37
C GLN A 22 5.79 18.20 16.85
N ALA A 23 6.43 17.05 17.06
CA ALA A 23 5.86 15.76 16.69
C ALA A 23 4.57 15.45 17.48
N ASP A 24 4.54 15.78 18.78
CA ASP A 24 3.38 15.55 19.63
C ASP A 24 2.15 16.37 19.18
N ASP A 25 2.33 17.62 18.73
CA ASP A 25 1.23 18.45 18.24
C ASP A 25 0.61 17.89 16.95
N LEU A 26 1.44 17.45 16.00
CA LEU A 26 0.98 16.86 14.74
C LEU A 26 0.23 15.53 14.97
N ILE A 27 0.73 14.67 15.84
CA ILE A 27 0.07 13.41 16.21
C ILE A 27 -1.29 13.69 16.84
N ASN A 28 -1.37 14.66 17.76
CA ASN A 28 -2.62 15.05 18.39
C ASN A 28 -3.62 15.64 17.39
N LYS A 29 -3.14 16.45 16.42
CA LYS A 29 -3.98 16.98 15.34
C LYS A 29 -4.51 15.87 14.43
N ALA A 30 -3.68 14.89 14.06
CA ALA A 30 -4.09 13.73 13.27
C ALA A 30 -5.18 12.91 13.98
N LYS A 31 -4.97 12.60 15.27
CA LYS A 31 -5.96 11.90 16.11
C LYS A 31 -7.28 12.67 16.21
N LYS A 32 -7.23 13.99 16.40
CA LYS A 32 -8.43 14.85 16.41
C LYS A 32 -9.16 14.87 15.06
N ALA A 33 -8.45 14.68 13.95
CA ALA A 33 -9.03 14.55 12.61
C ALA A 33 -9.57 13.13 12.31
N GLY A 34 -9.50 12.21 13.28
CA GLY A 34 -9.96 10.83 13.11
C GLY A 34 -8.97 9.91 12.41
N LEU A 35 -7.73 10.36 12.16
CA LEU A 35 -6.70 9.50 11.60
C LEU A 35 -6.21 8.51 12.66
N THR A 36 -6.20 7.24 12.30
CA THR A 36 -5.70 6.15 13.14
C THR A 36 -4.51 5.48 12.48
N PRO A 37 -3.46 5.12 13.24
CA PRO A 37 -2.37 4.32 12.70
C PRO A 37 -2.88 2.93 12.32
N ILE A 38 -2.20 2.29 11.36
CA ILE A 38 -2.42 0.88 11.08
C ILE A 38 -1.96 0.05 12.28
N PRO A 39 -2.73 -0.94 12.74
CA PRO A 39 -2.33 -1.75 13.89
C PRO A 39 -1.01 -2.48 13.64
N GLU A 40 -0.12 -2.46 14.63
CA GLU A 40 1.13 -3.23 14.59
C GLU A 40 0.89 -4.71 14.87
N SER A 41 -0.13 -5.03 15.67
CA SER A 41 -0.43 -6.42 16.02
C SER A 41 -1.27 -7.08 14.94
N THR A 42 -0.85 -8.28 14.52
CA THR A 42 -1.60 -9.09 13.56
C THR A 42 -3.01 -9.39 14.07
N SER A 43 -3.19 -9.61 15.38
CA SER A 43 -4.51 -9.89 15.94
C SER A 43 -5.47 -8.69 15.81
N GLU A 44 -5.01 -7.47 16.05
CA GLU A 44 -5.85 -6.28 15.85
C GLU A 44 -6.09 -6.01 14.37
N LEU A 45 -5.09 -6.21 13.52
CA LEU A 45 -5.26 -6.09 12.07
C LEU A 45 -6.34 -7.04 11.56
N MET A 46 -6.29 -8.32 11.95
CA MET A 46 -7.26 -9.33 11.53
C MET A 46 -8.69 -9.00 11.98
N LYS A 47 -8.87 -8.40 13.17
CA LYS A 47 -10.20 -7.94 13.61
C LYS A 47 -10.80 -6.86 12.70
N LEU A 48 -9.98 -6.12 11.97
CA LEU A 48 -10.42 -5.05 11.08
C LEU A 48 -10.68 -5.53 9.65
N ILE A 49 -9.94 -6.53 9.17
CA ILE A 49 -9.91 -6.89 7.75
C ILE A 49 -10.51 -8.27 7.44
N ASP A 50 -10.65 -9.14 8.43
CA ASP A 50 -11.16 -10.50 8.22
C ASP A 50 -12.68 -10.50 8.02
N ASP A 51 -13.16 -11.24 7.02
CA ASP A 51 -14.58 -11.48 6.82
C ASP A 51 -14.97 -12.84 7.45
N PRO A 52 -15.85 -12.88 8.47
CA PRO A 52 -16.31 -14.13 9.06
C PRO A 52 -16.97 -15.10 8.07
N LYS A 53 -17.51 -14.61 6.95
CA LYS A 53 -18.09 -15.44 5.88
C LYS A 53 -17.06 -15.92 4.87
N ASP A 54 -15.93 -15.22 4.75
CA ASP A 54 -14.81 -15.62 3.91
C ASP A 54 -13.46 -15.43 4.62
N PRO A 55 -13.16 -16.21 5.68
CA PRO A 55 -12.02 -15.93 6.54
C PRO A 55 -10.69 -16.03 5.78
N ILE A 56 -9.76 -15.16 6.15
CA ILE A 56 -8.36 -15.23 5.74
C ILE A 56 -7.71 -16.39 6.50
N THR A 57 -7.18 -17.34 5.76
CA THR A 57 -6.47 -18.51 6.30
C THR A 57 -5.06 -18.56 5.74
N ASP A 58 -4.13 -19.20 6.45
CA ASP A 58 -2.76 -19.38 5.98
C ASP A 58 -2.70 -20.03 4.58
N ALA A 59 -3.59 -20.98 4.32
CA ALA A 59 -3.70 -21.63 3.01
C ALA A 59 -4.12 -20.64 1.90
N LYS A 60 -5.08 -19.74 2.18
CA LYS A 60 -5.48 -18.69 1.24
C LYS A 60 -4.37 -17.65 1.05
N VAL A 61 -3.67 -17.27 2.11
CA VAL A 61 -2.54 -16.33 2.02
C VAL A 61 -1.44 -16.90 1.14
N GLU A 62 -1.05 -18.16 1.36
CA GLU A 62 -0.02 -18.82 0.54
C GLU A 62 -0.47 -19.03 -0.92
N LEU A 63 -1.74 -19.34 -1.16
CA LEU A 63 -2.29 -19.40 -2.51
C LEU A 63 -2.27 -18.02 -3.18
N GLY A 64 -2.79 -16.99 -2.50
CA GLY A 64 -2.83 -15.62 -2.99
C GLY A 64 -1.44 -15.08 -3.33
N LYS A 65 -0.44 -15.36 -2.48
CA LYS A 65 0.96 -15.07 -2.75
C LYS A 65 1.44 -15.71 -4.04
N LYS A 66 1.17 -17.01 -4.26
CA LYS A 66 1.57 -17.67 -5.51
C LYS A 66 0.93 -17.00 -6.73
N LEU A 67 -0.38 -16.73 -6.67
CA LEU A 67 -1.13 -16.10 -7.75
C LEU A 67 -0.64 -14.68 -8.06
N PHE A 68 -0.32 -13.87 -7.03
CA PHE A 68 0.15 -12.50 -7.18
C PHE A 68 1.43 -12.38 -8.04
N PHE A 69 2.28 -13.40 -7.98
CA PHE A 69 3.54 -13.48 -8.72
C PHE A 69 3.48 -14.43 -9.94
N ASP A 70 2.31 -15.00 -10.27
CA ASP A 70 2.20 -15.98 -11.35
C ASP A 70 1.87 -15.29 -12.69
N PRO A 71 2.82 -15.19 -13.63
CA PRO A 71 2.55 -14.52 -14.89
C PRO A 71 1.67 -15.36 -15.83
N ARG A 72 1.44 -16.65 -15.53
CA ARG A 72 0.57 -17.54 -16.33
C ARG A 72 -0.90 -17.16 -16.25
N LEU A 73 -1.27 -16.25 -15.35
CA LEU A 73 -2.60 -15.65 -15.31
C LEU A 73 -2.84 -14.68 -16.46
N SER A 74 -1.77 -14.11 -17.03
CA SER A 74 -1.86 -13.24 -18.21
C SER A 74 -1.93 -14.02 -19.51
N ARG A 75 -2.55 -13.44 -20.53
CA ARG A 75 -2.63 -14.03 -21.87
C ARG A 75 -1.25 -14.18 -22.50
N SER A 76 -0.32 -13.29 -22.17
CA SER A 76 1.06 -13.33 -22.68
C SER A 76 1.95 -14.32 -21.91
N GLY A 77 1.58 -14.71 -20.70
CA GLY A 77 2.45 -15.46 -19.80
C GLY A 77 3.62 -14.64 -19.25
N LEU A 78 3.59 -13.31 -19.39
CA LEU A 78 4.68 -12.39 -19.02
C LEU A 78 4.32 -11.42 -17.89
N ILE A 79 3.03 -11.22 -17.61
CA ILE A 79 2.53 -10.19 -16.68
C ILE A 79 1.87 -10.86 -15.48
N SER A 80 2.25 -10.44 -14.28
CA SER A 80 1.63 -10.83 -13.01
C SER A 80 1.11 -9.58 -12.28
N CYS A 81 0.37 -9.75 -11.18
CA CYS A 81 -0.04 -8.61 -10.36
C CYS A 81 1.17 -7.78 -9.90
N ASN A 82 2.27 -8.44 -9.52
CA ASN A 82 3.50 -7.78 -9.08
C ASN A 82 4.22 -7.00 -10.20
N THR A 83 3.87 -7.20 -11.48
CA THR A 83 4.44 -6.40 -12.58
C THR A 83 4.04 -4.93 -12.45
N CYS A 84 2.77 -4.67 -12.14
CA CYS A 84 2.20 -3.32 -11.98
C CYS A 84 2.10 -2.88 -10.51
N HIS A 85 2.01 -3.83 -9.58
CA HIS A 85 1.93 -3.58 -8.14
C HIS A 85 3.16 -4.12 -7.43
N ASN A 86 4.32 -3.55 -7.74
CA ASN A 86 5.60 -4.11 -7.33
C ASN A 86 5.84 -3.90 -5.83
N LEU A 87 5.80 -4.98 -5.05
CA LEU A 87 5.98 -4.91 -3.59
C LEU A 87 7.36 -4.34 -3.19
N ALA A 88 8.40 -4.54 -4.01
CA ALA A 88 9.72 -3.99 -3.72
C ALA A 88 9.84 -2.48 -4.03
N MET A 89 8.85 -1.88 -4.70
CA MET A 89 8.87 -0.50 -5.17
C MET A 89 7.64 0.31 -4.72
N GLY A 90 7.15 0.04 -3.51
CA GLY A 90 6.03 0.80 -2.93
C GLY A 90 4.64 0.26 -3.28
N GLY A 91 4.56 -0.89 -3.96
CA GLY A 91 3.29 -1.56 -4.27
C GLY A 91 2.59 -1.02 -5.52
N ASP A 92 3.24 -0.14 -6.28
CA ASP A 92 2.83 0.36 -7.60
C ASP A 92 3.98 0.19 -8.62
N ASP A 93 3.81 0.73 -9.83
CA ASP A 93 4.79 0.68 -10.92
C ASP A 93 5.53 2.01 -11.16
N GLY A 94 5.18 3.06 -10.42
CA GLY A 94 5.80 4.38 -10.52
C GLY A 94 5.66 5.08 -11.87
N ILE A 95 4.73 4.67 -12.74
CA ILE A 95 4.51 5.27 -14.07
C ILE A 95 3.14 5.95 -14.19
N PRO A 96 2.99 6.99 -15.04
CA PRO A 96 1.74 7.76 -15.12
C PRO A 96 0.56 6.97 -15.69
N ALA A 97 0.81 5.93 -16.48
CA ALA A 97 -0.21 5.02 -16.98
C ALA A 97 0.34 3.60 -16.98
N ALA A 98 -0.41 2.66 -16.41
CA ALA A 98 -0.02 1.25 -16.37
C ALA A 98 0.19 0.71 -17.80
N ILE A 99 1.19 -0.14 -18.01
CA ILE A 99 1.45 -0.80 -19.29
C ILE A 99 1.24 -2.29 -19.10
N GLY A 100 0.20 -2.83 -19.75
CA GLY A 100 -0.17 -4.24 -19.61
C GLY A 100 0.03 -5.04 -20.90
N HIS A 101 -0.93 -5.92 -21.18
CA HIS A 101 -0.87 -6.83 -22.32
C HIS A 101 -0.60 -6.12 -23.66
N GLY A 102 0.27 -6.71 -24.48
CA GLY A 102 0.67 -6.14 -25.77
C GLY A 102 1.52 -4.87 -25.66
N TRP A 103 2.02 -4.54 -24.46
CA TRP A 103 2.77 -3.32 -24.17
C TRP A 103 1.97 -2.04 -24.47
N VAL A 104 0.65 -2.13 -24.28
CA VAL A 104 -0.27 -1.01 -24.48
C VAL A 104 -0.50 -0.31 -23.15
N ALA A 105 -0.38 1.02 -23.16
CA ALA A 105 -0.72 1.83 -21.99
C ALA A 105 -2.23 1.73 -21.70
N ASN A 106 -2.60 1.82 -20.43
CA ASN A 106 -3.99 1.87 -20.01
C ASN A 106 -4.75 2.93 -20.84
N PRO A 107 -5.87 2.56 -21.52
CA PRO A 107 -6.56 3.44 -22.47
C PRO A 107 -7.23 4.64 -21.78
N HIS A 108 -7.41 4.59 -20.46
CA HIS A 108 -7.89 5.70 -19.65
C HIS A 108 -6.77 6.54 -19.04
N HIS A 109 -5.51 6.25 -19.37
CA HIS A 109 -4.32 6.92 -18.85
C HIS A 109 -4.25 6.93 -17.32
N LEU A 110 -4.64 5.81 -16.71
CA LEU A 110 -4.62 5.61 -15.27
C LEU A 110 -3.35 4.87 -14.85
N ASN A 111 -2.73 5.31 -13.75
CA ASN A 111 -1.63 4.61 -13.10
C ASN A 111 -2.15 3.46 -12.23
N SER A 112 -1.24 2.55 -11.88
CA SER A 112 -1.48 1.49 -10.90
C SER A 112 -1.49 2.10 -9.49
N PRO A 113 -2.58 2.01 -8.70
CA PRO A 113 -2.54 2.41 -7.29
C PRO A 113 -1.69 1.43 -6.48
N THR A 114 -1.16 1.85 -5.33
CA THR A 114 -0.44 0.92 -4.46
C THR A 114 -1.36 -0.15 -3.88
N VAL A 115 -0.87 -1.40 -3.79
CA VAL A 115 -1.57 -2.46 -3.05
C VAL A 115 -1.41 -2.34 -1.54
N TYR A 116 -0.45 -1.57 -1.06
CA TYR A 116 -0.23 -1.42 0.37
C TYR A 116 -1.40 -0.69 1.04
N ASN A 117 -1.96 -1.34 2.05
CA ASN A 117 -3.08 -0.83 2.85
C ASN A 117 -4.39 -0.66 2.07
N SER A 118 -4.47 -1.16 0.82
CA SER A 118 -5.65 -1.09 -0.05
C SER A 118 -6.91 -1.74 0.55
N VAL A 119 -6.73 -2.67 1.48
CA VAL A 119 -7.81 -3.33 2.23
C VAL A 119 -8.63 -2.36 3.10
N PHE A 120 -8.06 -1.21 3.44
CA PHE A 120 -8.73 -0.18 4.23
C PHE A 120 -9.45 0.87 3.38
N TYR A 121 -9.34 0.82 2.05
CA TYR A 121 -9.99 1.79 1.19
C TYR A 121 -11.50 1.53 1.16
N THR A 122 -12.28 2.61 1.29
CA THR A 122 -13.75 2.58 1.20
C THR A 122 -14.25 2.47 -0.24
N ALA A 123 -13.39 2.79 -1.21
CA ALA A 123 -13.66 2.70 -2.64
C ALA A 123 -12.43 2.14 -3.35
N GLN A 124 -12.68 1.23 -4.29
CA GLN A 124 -11.72 0.56 -5.16
C GLN A 124 -11.91 1.04 -6.59
N PHE A 125 -10.89 0.83 -7.42
CA PHE A 125 -10.74 1.45 -8.74
C PHE A 125 -10.71 2.99 -8.68
N TRP A 126 -10.14 3.61 -9.72
CA TRP A 126 -10.06 5.08 -9.81
C TRP A 126 -11.42 5.77 -9.94
N ASP A 127 -12.42 5.08 -10.49
CA ASP A 127 -13.81 5.56 -10.60
C ASP A 127 -14.65 5.24 -9.35
N GLY A 128 -14.08 4.56 -8.35
CA GLY A 128 -14.72 4.24 -7.08
C GLY A 128 -15.90 3.28 -7.19
N ARG A 129 -16.04 2.57 -8.32
CA ARG A 129 -17.25 1.77 -8.62
C ARG A 129 -17.46 0.55 -7.72
N SER A 130 -16.41 0.08 -7.05
CA SER A 130 -16.50 -1.08 -6.15
C SER A 130 -16.13 -0.67 -4.72
N PRO A 131 -16.87 -1.16 -3.70
CA PRO A 131 -16.48 -1.01 -2.31
C PRO A 131 -15.57 -2.13 -1.80
N HIS A 132 -15.25 -3.15 -2.61
CA HIS A 132 -14.63 -4.39 -2.14
C HIS A 132 -13.28 -4.67 -2.81
N LEU A 133 -12.23 -4.83 -2.01
CA LEU A 133 -10.88 -5.12 -2.51
C LEU A 133 -10.83 -6.40 -3.36
N SER A 134 -11.63 -7.42 -3.01
CA SER A 134 -11.66 -8.68 -3.76
C SER A 134 -12.04 -8.51 -5.24
N ASP A 135 -12.79 -7.45 -5.59
CA ASP A 135 -13.17 -7.16 -6.97
C ASP A 135 -11.96 -6.73 -7.84
N GLN A 136 -10.90 -6.21 -7.21
CA GLN A 136 -9.64 -5.88 -7.87
C GLN A 136 -8.88 -7.12 -8.34
N ALA A 137 -9.20 -8.32 -7.83
CA ALA A 137 -8.62 -9.55 -8.37
C ALA A 137 -9.31 -10.01 -9.66
N GLN A 138 -10.59 -9.68 -9.84
CA GLN A 138 -11.37 -10.11 -11.00
C GLN A 138 -11.17 -9.19 -12.20
N GLY A 139 -11.21 -7.87 -11.98
CA GLY A 139 -11.15 -6.86 -13.05
C GLY A 139 -9.92 -7.02 -13.96
N PRO A 140 -8.69 -6.96 -13.44
CA PRO A 140 -7.45 -7.04 -14.22
C PRO A 140 -7.30 -8.31 -15.07
N ILE A 141 -7.66 -9.47 -14.52
CA ILE A 141 -7.59 -10.75 -15.25
C ILE A 141 -8.56 -10.76 -16.44
N GLN A 142 -9.68 -10.03 -16.34
CA GLN A 142 -10.68 -9.90 -17.39
C GLN A 142 -10.41 -8.69 -18.31
N ALA A 143 -9.61 -7.73 -17.87
CA ALA A 143 -9.28 -6.52 -18.59
C ALA A 143 -8.16 -6.80 -19.60
N VAL A 144 -8.55 -6.96 -20.87
CA VAL A 144 -7.62 -7.21 -21.99
C VAL A 144 -6.40 -6.28 -22.02
N PRO A 145 -6.48 -4.98 -21.67
CA PRO A 145 -5.30 -4.12 -21.66
C PRO A 145 -4.30 -4.43 -20.54
N GLU A 146 -4.68 -5.15 -19.48
CA GLU A 146 -3.85 -5.37 -18.28
C GLU A 146 -3.13 -6.72 -18.33
N MET A 147 -3.85 -7.85 -18.51
CA MET A 147 -3.30 -9.22 -18.49
C MET A 147 -3.57 -9.99 -19.79
#